data_AF-A0A0S8E3S5-F1
#
_entry.id   AF-A0A0S8E3S5-F1
#
_cell.length_a   1.000
_cell.length_b   1.000
_cell.length_c   1.000
_cell.angle_alpha   90.00
_cell.angle_beta   90.00
_cell.angle_gamma   90.00
#
_symmetry.space_group_name_H-M   'P 1'
#
loop_
_entity.id
_entity.type
_entity.pdbx_description
1 polymer ?
#
loop_
_entity_poly.entity_id
_entity_poly.type
_entity_poly.pdbx_seq_one_letter_code
_entity_poly.pdbx_strand_id
1 'polypeptide(L)'
;MYRKISKILLFFFLLTFILGCTTVQLKGKEKLEAKDWLRSGDLALKTGDNDTAQYFYELVIKKYPNTYYSRKAKEGLTWVKLRQSRVGKTIQKGRDFAEPVF
;
A
#
# COMPACT_ATOMS: atom_id res chain seq x y z
N MET A 1 -12.51 19.08 -42.33
CA MET A 1 -13.05 18.04 -41.42
C MET A 1 -12.15 17.75 -40.18
N TYR A 2 -10.86 18.10 -40.18
CA TYR A 2 -9.91 17.80 -39.08
C TYR A 2 -10.07 18.64 -37.78
N ARG A 3 -10.63 19.85 -37.85
CA ARG A 3 -10.77 20.75 -36.67
C ARG A 3 -11.73 20.26 -35.59
N LYS A 4 -12.73 19.43 -35.94
CA LYS A 4 -13.72 18.92 -34.97
C LYS A 4 -13.19 17.72 -34.18
N ILE A 5 -12.38 16.87 -34.80
CA ILE A 5 -11.79 15.67 -34.17
C ILE A 5 -10.70 16.05 -33.16
N SER A 6 -9.91 17.09 -33.45
CA SER A 6 -8.90 17.63 -32.54
C SER A 6 -9.48 18.14 -31.21
N LYS A 7 -10.67 18.76 -31.23
CA LYS A 7 -11.34 19.23 -30.00
C LYS A 7 -11.86 18.09 -29.12
N ILE A 8 -12.29 16.98 -29.73
CA ILE A 8 -12.79 15.79 -29.01
C ILE A 8 -11.62 15.05 -28.33
N LEU A 9 -10.49 14.91 -29.01
CA LEU A 9 -9.27 14.32 -28.44
C LEU A 9 -8.68 15.15 -27.29
N LEU A 10 -8.71 16.48 -27.40
CA LEU A 10 -8.27 17.37 -26.31
C LEU A 10 -9.18 17.28 -25.08
N PHE A 11 -10.50 17.11 -25.29
CA PHE A 11 -11.46 16.94 -24.21
C PHE A 11 -11.29 15.60 -23.49
N PHE A 12 -10.98 14.53 -24.23
CA PHE A 12 -10.67 13.21 -23.66
C PHE A 12 -9.38 13.20 -22.84
N PHE A 13 -8.36 13.97 -23.29
CA PHE A 13 -7.08 14.12 -22.58
C PHE A 13 -7.22 14.98 -21.31
N LEU A 14 -8.15 15.94 -21.29
CA LEU A 14 -8.50 16.70 -20.08
C LEU A 14 -9.33 15.87 -19.09
N LEU A 15 -10.20 14.97 -19.57
CA LEU A 15 -11.01 14.11 -18.70
C LEU A 15 -10.17 13.09 -17.91
N THR A 16 -9.09 12.57 -18.51
CA THR A 16 -8.18 11.63 -17.84
C THR A 16 -7.22 12.34 -16.86
N PHE A 17 -6.97 13.63 -17.05
CA PHE A 17 -6.05 14.41 -16.22
C PHE A 17 -6.66 14.81 -14.86
N ILE A 18 -7.98 15.00 -14.77
CA ILE A 18 -8.66 15.38 -13.52
C ILE A 18 -8.72 14.22 -12.51
N LEU A 19 -8.53 12.97 -12.96
CA LEU A 19 -8.33 11.81 -12.09
C LEU A 19 -6.89 11.70 -11.55
N GLY A 20 -6.04 12.68 -11.87
CA GLY A 20 -4.67 12.83 -11.37
C GLY A 20 -4.62 13.05 -9.85
N CYS A 21 -4.70 11.95 -9.11
CA CYS A 21 -4.07 11.71 -7.81
C CYS A 21 -4.09 12.88 -6.82
N THR A 22 -5.27 13.33 -6.40
CA THR A 22 -5.36 14.15 -5.18
C THR A 22 -5.23 13.22 -3.98
N THR A 23 -4.05 13.20 -3.34
CA THR A 23 -3.88 12.49 -2.06
C THR A 23 -4.77 13.14 -1.02
N VAL A 24 -5.78 12.41 -0.54
CA VAL A 24 -6.68 12.92 0.50
C VAL A 24 -5.88 13.07 1.79
N GLN A 25 -5.90 14.28 2.37
CA GLN A 25 -5.20 14.59 3.61
C GLN A 25 -6.15 14.46 4.80
N LEU A 26 -5.95 13.43 5.62
CA LEU A 26 -6.71 13.22 6.85
C LEU A 26 -6.36 14.26 7.91
N LYS A 27 -7.34 14.59 8.77
CA LYS A 27 -7.18 15.53 9.89
C LYS A 27 -7.76 14.93 11.19
N GLY A 28 -7.36 15.51 12.32
CA GLY A 28 -7.91 15.17 13.64
C GLY A 28 -7.88 13.68 13.96
N LYS A 29 -9.04 13.16 14.42
CA LYS A 29 -9.20 11.77 14.86
C LYS A 29 -8.88 10.74 13.78
N GLU A 30 -9.31 10.99 12.54
CA GLU A 30 -9.07 10.06 11.43
C GLU A 30 -7.58 9.93 11.10
N LYS A 31 -6.84 11.04 11.18
CA LYS A 31 -5.40 11.03 10.98
C LYS A 31 -4.68 10.19 12.05
N LEU A 32 -5.10 10.32 13.31
CA LEU A 32 -4.54 9.55 14.42
C LEU A 32 -4.88 8.07 14.29
N GLU A 33 -6.14 7.73 14.02
CA GLU A 33 -6.58 6.35 13.85
C GLU A 33 -5.85 5.66 12.68
N ALA A 34 -5.76 6.32 11.52
CA ALA A 34 -5.02 5.80 10.37
C ALA A 34 -3.52 5.61 10.67
N LYS A 35 -2.93 6.53 11.44
CA LYS A 35 -1.52 6.46 11.86
C LYS A 35 -1.29 5.30 12.83
N ASP A 36 -2.18 5.12 13.80
CA ASP A 36 -2.07 4.07 14.81
C ASP A 36 -2.22 2.69 14.18
N TRP A 37 -3.21 2.49 13.30
CA TRP A 37 -3.35 1.24 12.56
C TRP A 37 -2.16 0.96 11.65
N LEU A 38 -1.66 1.96 10.92
CA LEU A 38 -0.47 1.79 10.09
C LEU A 38 0.73 1.35 10.95
N ARG A 39 0.94 1.99 12.10
CA ARG A 39 2.02 1.65 13.03
C ARG A 39 1.85 0.24 13.62
N SER A 40 0.64 -0.19 13.95
CA SER A 40 0.37 -1.55 14.42
C SER A 40 0.71 -2.58 13.34
N GLY A 41 0.35 -2.30 12.08
CA GLY A 41 0.73 -3.14 10.94
C GLY A 41 2.26 -3.22 10.76
N ASP A 42 2.96 -2.09 10.83
CA ASP A 42 4.42 -2.01 10.71
C ASP A 42 5.11 -2.81 11.83
N LEU A 43 4.59 -2.72 13.06
CA LEU A 43 5.12 -3.45 14.21
C LEU A 43 4.92 -4.96 14.05
N ALA A 44 3.71 -5.38 13.69
CA ALA A 44 3.40 -6.79 13.45
C ALA A 44 4.25 -7.39 12.33
N LEU A 45 4.45 -6.63 11.24
CA LEU A 45 5.36 -7.03 10.17
C LEU A 45 6.80 -7.17 10.69
N LYS A 46 7.27 -6.26 11.55
CA LYS A 46 8.61 -6.35 12.14
C LYS A 46 8.77 -7.58 13.03
N THR A 47 7.75 -7.96 13.79
CA THR A 47 7.77 -9.13 14.67
C THR A 47 7.48 -10.45 13.95
N GLY A 48 7.18 -10.41 12.64
CA GLY A 48 6.89 -11.61 11.84
C GLY A 48 5.44 -12.08 11.92
N ASP A 49 4.58 -11.37 12.64
CA ASP A 49 3.15 -11.62 12.69
C ASP A 49 2.48 -11.08 11.42
N ASN A 50 2.58 -11.87 10.36
CA ASN A 50 2.11 -11.50 9.02
C ASN A 50 0.58 -11.36 8.95
N ASP A 51 -0.16 -12.12 9.77
CA ASP A 51 -1.63 -12.10 9.75
C ASP A 51 -2.16 -10.82 10.40
N THR A 52 -1.62 -10.45 11.58
CA THR A 52 -1.95 -9.18 12.23
C THR A 52 -1.50 -7.99 11.37
N ALA A 53 -0.33 -8.08 10.73
CA ALA A 53 0.14 -7.05 9.81
C ALA A 53 -0.82 -6.84 8.64
N GLN A 54 -1.23 -7.94 7.98
CA GLN A 54 -2.19 -7.91 6.89
C GLN A 54 -3.51 -7.25 7.32
N TYR A 55 -4.06 -7.67 8.46
CA TYR A 55 -5.32 -7.14 9.00
C TYR A 55 -5.29 -5.61 9.13
N PHE A 56 -4.26 -5.06 9.81
CA PHE A 56 -4.18 -3.61 10.02
C PHE A 56 -3.95 -2.83 8.72
N TYR A 57 -3.12 -3.34 7.81
CA TYR A 57 -2.94 -2.68 6.52
C TYR A 57 -4.23 -2.67 5.70
N GLU A 58 -4.97 -3.78 5.67
CA GLU A 58 -6.27 -3.86 4.97
C GLU A 58 -7.29 -2.90 5.57
N LEU A 59 -7.33 -2.74 6.90
CA LEU A 59 -8.17 -1.74 7.57
C LEU A 59 -7.86 -0.31 7.10
N VAL A 60 -6.59 0.08 7.07
CA VAL A 60 -6.17 1.42 6.60
C VAL A 60 -6.55 1.63 5.14
N ILE A 61 -6.30 0.63 4.29
CA ILE A 61 -6.59 0.70 2.85
C ILE A 61 -8.09 0.85 2.59
N LYS A 62 -8.91 0.06 3.31
CA LYS A 62 -10.36 0.02 3.15
C LYS A 62 -11.02 1.30 3.69
N LYS A 63 -10.61 1.77 4.87
CA LYS A 63 -11.25 2.92 5.54
C LYS A 63 -10.76 4.26 5.01
N TYR A 64 -9.48 4.36 4.65
CA TYR A 64 -8.86 5.63 4.21
C TYR A 64 -8.24 5.52 2.81
N PRO A 65 -9.03 5.17 1.78
CA PRO A 65 -8.51 5.01 0.42
C PRO A 65 -7.92 6.33 -0.11
N ASN A 66 -6.93 6.22 -1.01
CA ASN A 66 -6.28 7.36 -1.67
C ASN A 66 -5.61 8.37 -0.72
N THR A 67 -5.29 7.96 0.50
CA THR A 67 -4.50 8.75 1.46
C THR A 67 -3.03 8.32 1.45
N TYR A 68 -2.17 9.15 2.04
CA TYR A 68 -0.78 8.78 2.36
C TYR A 68 -0.71 7.44 3.13
N TYR A 69 -1.59 7.24 4.11
CA TYR A 69 -1.62 6.05 4.95
C TYR A 69 -1.99 4.80 4.16
N SER A 70 -3.01 4.88 3.28
CA SER A 70 -3.37 3.75 2.40
C SER A 70 -2.23 3.38 1.45
N ARG A 71 -1.51 4.37 0.90
CA ARG A 71 -0.33 4.08 0.07
C ARG A 71 0.76 3.34 0.86
N LYS A 72 1.07 3.80 2.07
CA LYS A 72 2.03 3.13 2.96
C LYS A 72 1.58 1.73 3.38
N ALA A 73 0.32 1.57 3.72
CA ALA A 73 -0.26 0.26 4.03
C ALA A 73 -0.20 -0.70 2.83
N LYS A 74 -0.39 -0.23 1.58
CA LYS A 74 -0.19 -1.05 0.37
C LYS A 74 1.26 -1.50 0.21
N GLU A 75 2.23 -0.61 0.46
CA GLU A 75 3.66 -0.96 0.47
C GLU A 75 3.93 -2.07 1.52
N GLY A 76 3.42 -1.91 2.75
CA GLY A 76 3.52 -2.92 3.80
C GLY A 76 2.87 -4.25 3.46
N LEU A 77 1.67 -4.23 2.86
CA LEU A 77 0.94 -5.43 2.44
C LEU A 77 1.68 -6.19 1.33
N THR A 78 2.40 -5.49 0.44
CA THR A 78 3.28 -6.14 -0.54
C THR A 78 4.40 -6.93 0.15
N TRP A 79 5.00 -6.40 1.21
CA TRP A 79 6.00 -7.14 2.00
C TRP A 79 5.42 -8.36 2.70
N VAL A 80 4.21 -8.25 3.26
CA VAL A 80 3.50 -9.39 3.85
C VAL A 80 3.29 -10.49 2.81
N LYS A 81 2.76 -10.14 1.64
CA LYS A 81 2.53 -11.09 0.54
C LYS A 81 3.84 -11.73 0.07
N LEU A 82 4.92 -10.95 -0.02
CA LEU A 82 6.23 -11.46 -0.38
C LEU A 82 6.72 -12.49 0.64
N ARG A 83 6.62 -12.22 1.95
CA ARG A 83 7.00 -13.17 3.01
C ARG A 83 6.17 -14.45 2.98
N GLN A 84 4.87 -14.34 2.75
CA GLN A 84 3.96 -15.48 2.66
C GLN A 84 4.13 -16.28 1.35
N SER A 85 4.67 -15.65 0.30
CA SER A 85 4.91 -16.28 -0.99
C SER A 85 5.93 -17.44 -0.89
N ARG A 86 5.92 -18.31 -1.90
CA ARG A 86 6.91 -19.39 -2.01
C ARG A 86 8.35 -18.86 -2.03
N VAL A 87 8.59 -17.74 -2.73
CA VAL A 87 9.90 -17.11 -2.81
C VAL A 87 10.35 -16.62 -1.44
N GLY A 88 9.48 -15.93 -0.71
CA GLY A 88 9.78 -15.45 0.64
C GLY A 88 10.09 -16.59 1.61
N LYS A 89 9.30 -17.67 1.57
CA LYS A 89 9.54 -18.87 2.38
C LYS A 89 10.89 -19.53 2.05
N THR A 90 11.28 -19.59 0.78
CA THR A 90 12.59 -20.12 0.37
C THR A 90 13.74 -19.23 0.87
N ILE A 91 13.61 -17.91 0.74
CA ILE A 91 14.60 -16.95 1.25
C ILE A 91 14.76 -17.11 2.77
N GLN A 92 13.66 -17.25 3.51
CA GLN A 92 13.70 -17.45 4.95
C GLN A 92 14.44 -18.75 5.30
N LYS A 93 14.09 -19.88 4.68
CA LYS A 93 14.80 -21.15 4.89
C LYS A 93 16.30 -21.06 4.61
N GLY A 94 16.67 -20.35 3.54
CA GLY A 94 18.08 -20.11 3.21
C GLY A 94 18.81 -19.28 4.29
N ARG A 95 18.14 -18.29 4.87
CA ARG A 95 18.66 -17.51 6.00
C ARG A 95 18.81 -18.37 7.27
N ASP A 96 17.77 -19.12 7.63
CA ASP A 96 17.76 -19.98 8.82
C ASP A 96 18.89 -21.03 8.73
N PHE A 97 19.20 -21.51 7.53
CA PHE A 97 20.33 -22.41 7.28
C PHE A 97 21.70 -21.74 7.43
N ALA A 98 21.81 -20.44 7.11
CA ALA A 98 23.07 -19.69 7.15
C ALA A 98 23.38 -19.10 8.54
N GLU A 99 22.37 -18.81 9.37
CA GLU A 99 22.53 -18.25 10.73
C GLU A 99 23.37 -19.10 11.72
N PRO A 100 23.40 -20.45 11.70
CA PRO A 100 24.25 -21.21 12.62
C PRO A 100 25.73 -21.31 12.17
N VAL A 101 26.12 -20.74 11.03
CA VAL A 101 27.45 -20.92 10.42
C VAL A 101 28.40 -19.74 10.69
N PHE A 102 27.91 -18.65 11.29
CA PHE A 102 28.69 -17.47 11.71
C PHE A 102 28.35 -17.07 13.15
#